data_AF-A0A256A5L3-F1
#
_entry.id   AF-A0A256A5L3-F1
#
_cell.length_a   1.000
_cell.length_b   1.000
_cell.length_c   1.000
_cell.angle_alpha   90.00
_cell.angle_beta   90.00
_cell.angle_gamma   90.00
#
_symmetry.space_group_name_H-M   'P 1'
#
loop_
_entity.id
_entity.type
_entity.pdbx_description
1 polymer ?
#
loop_
_entity_poly.entity_id
_entity_poly.type
_entity_poly.pdbx_seq_one_letter_code
_entity_poly.pdbx_strand_id
1 'polypeptide(L)'
;MVNSSRYIALKKLESEFSLKMRYTGNPQDLQTEANILDWIRLNISNTGFINYTDALDKWNRIKSENYLVYVENQTLFTLIAAEPKGSKALFNLLIGQVPPVVVPNNSCTCLGDYLDNVATFTSSYQNSVQALANQAGEMSPSELGVEFNTLKLGFQLSLDAALDQYNHCIDDCE
;
A
#
# COMPACT_ATOMS: atom_id res chain seq x y z
N MET A 1 -10.98 15.79 1.93
CA MET A 1 -9.64 15.16 1.92
C MET A 1 -9.75 13.65 1.74
N VAL A 2 -9.95 12.84 2.76
CA VAL A 2 -10.06 11.36 2.60
C VAL A 2 -11.43 10.85 2.15
N ASN A 3 -12.46 11.68 2.28
CA ASN A 3 -13.82 11.36 1.79
C ASN A 3 -14.11 12.00 0.42
N SER A 4 -13.09 12.55 -0.28
CA SER A 4 -13.32 13.09 -1.63
C SER A 4 -13.56 11.94 -2.62
N SER A 5 -14.39 12.18 -3.63
CA SER A 5 -14.66 11.19 -4.68
C SER A 5 -13.38 10.74 -5.39
N ARG A 6 -12.40 11.65 -5.57
CA ARG A 6 -11.08 11.33 -6.13
C ARG A 6 -10.25 10.44 -5.23
N TYR A 7 -10.18 10.74 -3.93
CA TYR A 7 -9.45 9.89 -2.99
C TYR A 7 -10.05 8.49 -2.96
N ILE A 8 -11.39 8.37 -2.91
CA ILE A 8 -12.09 7.09 -2.96
C ILE A 8 -11.81 6.35 -4.29
N ALA A 9 -11.87 7.05 -5.42
CA ALA A 9 -11.58 6.46 -6.73
C ALA A 9 -10.13 5.96 -6.81
N LEU A 10 -9.18 6.72 -6.27
CA LEU A 10 -7.79 6.31 -6.18
C LEU A 10 -7.63 5.04 -5.33
N LYS A 11 -8.22 5.00 -4.13
CA LYS A 11 -8.17 3.81 -3.25
C LYS A 11 -8.71 2.56 -3.95
N LYS A 12 -9.77 2.72 -4.74
CA LYS A 12 -10.32 1.63 -5.55
C LYS A 12 -9.32 1.16 -6.62
N LEU A 13 -8.69 2.07 -7.36
CA LEU A 13 -7.70 1.72 -8.38
C LEU A 13 -6.49 0.99 -7.81
N GLU A 14 -5.97 1.45 -6.67
CA GLU A 14 -4.84 0.81 -5.98
C GLU A 14 -5.19 -0.61 -5.51
N SER A 15 -6.37 -0.78 -4.92
CA SER A 15 -6.85 -2.10 -4.48
C SER A 15 -7.02 -3.05 -5.67
N GLU A 16 -7.65 -2.60 -6.76
CA GLU A 16 -7.80 -3.39 -7.98
C GLU A 16 -6.45 -3.75 -8.60
N PHE A 17 -5.47 -2.85 -8.53
CA PHE A 17 -4.12 -3.11 -9.03
C PHE A 17 -3.38 -4.14 -8.19
N SER A 18 -3.40 -4.03 -6.85
CA SER A 18 -2.80 -5.02 -5.94
C SER A 18 -3.40 -6.41 -6.17
N LEU A 19 -4.73 -6.50 -6.24
CA LEU A 19 -5.45 -7.75 -6.51
C LEU A 19 -5.09 -8.37 -7.87
N LYS A 20 -4.85 -7.54 -8.89
CA LYS A 20 -4.38 -8.01 -10.20
C LYS A 20 -2.91 -8.39 -10.19
N MET A 21 -2.09 -7.74 -9.39
CA MET A 21 -0.66 -8.06 -9.33
C MET A 21 -0.44 -9.48 -8.81
N ARG A 22 -1.28 -9.96 -7.87
CA ARG A 22 -1.18 -11.32 -7.30
C ARG A 22 0.25 -11.63 -6.83
N TYR A 23 0.88 -10.64 -6.21
CA TYR A 23 2.25 -10.77 -5.76
C TYR A 23 2.32 -11.67 -4.53
N THR A 24 3.16 -12.70 -4.60
CA THR A 24 3.38 -13.66 -3.50
C THR A 24 4.83 -13.68 -3.01
N GLY A 25 5.63 -12.67 -3.37
CA GLY A 25 7.04 -12.55 -2.98
C GLY A 25 7.26 -11.69 -1.74
N ASN A 26 8.50 -11.27 -1.50
CA ASN A 26 8.82 -10.33 -0.43
C ASN A 26 8.45 -8.89 -0.85
N PRO A 27 7.55 -8.19 -0.15
CA PRO A 27 7.16 -6.81 -0.50
C PRO A 27 8.34 -5.82 -0.51
N GLN A 28 9.44 -6.14 0.18
CA GLN A 28 10.69 -5.37 0.14
C GLN A 28 11.39 -5.39 -1.22
N ASP A 29 10.99 -6.28 -2.14
CA ASP A 29 11.54 -6.30 -3.49
C ASP A 29 10.87 -5.25 -4.40
N LEU A 30 9.71 -4.72 -4.00
CA LEU A 30 8.86 -3.83 -4.79
C LEU A 30 8.93 -2.36 -4.34
N GLN A 31 10.11 -1.90 -3.94
CA GLN A 31 10.32 -0.57 -3.35
C GLN A 31 10.40 0.57 -4.39
N THR A 32 10.35 0.27 -5.69
CA THR A 32 10.38 1.28 -6.76
C THR A 32 9.35 0.95 -7.84
N GLU A 33 8.88 1.98 -8.56
CA GLU A 33 8.05 1.80 -9.77
C GLU A 33 8.73 0.86 -10.77
N ALA A 34 10.05 0.99 -10.96
CA ALA A 34 10.80 0.12 -11.84
C ALA A 34 10.72 -1.35 -11.41
N ASN A 35 10.91 -1.64 -10.11
CA ASN A 35 10.83 -3.01 -9.60
C ASN A 35 9.41 -3.59 -9.74
N ILE A 36 8.38 -2.79 -9.49
CA ILE A 36 6.97 -3.20 -9.67
C ILE A 36 6.71 -3.59 -11.11
N LEU A 37 7.07 -2.71 -12.06
CA LEU A 37 6.81 -2.94 -13.47
C LEU A 37 7.68 -4.07 -14.03
N ASP A 38 8.93 -4.20 -13.60
CA ASP A 38 9.80 -5.31 -13.99
C ASP A 38 9.27 -6.65 -13.47
N TRP A 39 8.83 -6.71 -12.22
CA TRP A 39 8.23 -7.92 -11.68
C TRP A 39 6.98 -8.32 -12.47
N ILE A 40 6.08 -7.37 -12.76
CA ILE A 40 4.87 -7.63 -13.56
C ILE A 40 5.24 -8.14 -14.95
N ARG A 41 6.23 -7.52 -15.60
CA ARG A 41 6.70 -7.93 -16.93
C ARG A 41 7.20 -9.37 -16.92
N LEU A 42 7.98 -9.75 -15.91
CA LEU A 42 8.55 -11.09 -15.78
C LEU A 42 7.52 -12.15 -15.35
N ASN A 43 6.44 -11.74 -14.66
CA ASN A 43 5.44 -12.64 -14.08
C ASN A 43 4.05 -12.45 -14.69
N ILE A 44 3.95 -11.90 -15.90
CA ILE A 44 2.66 -11.49 -16.47
C ILE A 44 1.64 -12.63 -16.51
N SER A 45 2.09 -13.87 -16.77
CA SER A 45 1.26 -15.07 -16.78
C SER A 45 0.64 -15.43 -15.42
N ASN A 46 1.23 -14.96 -14.33
CA ASN A 46 0.78 -15.22 -12.95
C ASN A 46 -0.10 -14.07 -12.42
N THR A 47 -0.09 -12.94 -13.12
CA THR A 47 -0.93 -11.77 -12.78
C THR A 47 -2.35 -11.92 -13.33
N GLY A 48 -3.25 -11.06 -12.89
CA GLY A 48 -4.58 -10.84 -13.46
C GLY A 48 -4.63 -9.72 -14.51
N PHE A 49 -3.49 -9.23 -15.00
CA PHE A 49 -3.41 -8.27 -16.10
C PHE A 49 -3.50 -9.01 -17.44
N ILE A 50 -4.09 -8.36 -18.46
CA ILE A 50 -4.23 -8.98 -19.79
C ILE A 50 -2.86 -9.16 -20.45
N ASN A 51 -2.02 -8.14 -20.31
CA ASN A 51 -0.66 -8.08 -20.81
C ASN A 51 0.09 -6.95 -20.07
N TYR A 52 1.37 -6.77 -20.36
CA TYR A 52 2.18 -5.73 -19.73
C TYR A 52 1.65 -4.31 -20.03
N THR A 53 1.10 -4.07 -21.22
CA THR A 53 0.51 -2.77 -21.57
C THR A 53 -0.70 -2.43 -20.71
N ASP A 54 -1.61 -3.39 -20.47
CA ASP A 54 -2.75 -3.22 -19.55
C ASP A 54 -2.31 -2.88 -18.13
N ALA A 55 -1.24 -3.54 -17.64
CA ALA A 55 -0.66 -3.22 -16.33
C ALA A 55 -0.10 -1.79 -16.29
N LEU A 56 0.65 -1.41 -17.32
CA LEU A 56 1.24 -0.06 -17.43
C LEU A 56 0.15 1.02 -17.50
N ASP A 57 -0.92 0.79 -18.25
CA ASP A 57 -2.04 1.73 -18.35
C ASP A 57 -2.76 1.92 -17.01
N LYS A 58 -3.00 0.83 -16.27
CA LYS A 58 -3.58 0.89 -14.92
C LYS A 58 -2.67 1.62 -13.94
N TRP A 59 -1.37 1.36 -14.00
CA TRP A 59 -0.38 2.03 -13.18
C TRP A 59 -0.31 3.54 -13.48
N ASN A 60 -0.27 3.92 -14.76
CA ASN A 60 -0.31 5.32 -15.18
C ASN A 60 -1.59 6.03 -14.74
N ARG A 61 -2.72 5.33 -14.72
CA ARG A 61 -3.98 5.87 -14.17
C ARG A 61 -3.88 6.14 -12.67
N ILE A 62 -3.26 5.24 -11.89
CA ILE A 62 -2.98 5.46 -10.46
C ILE A 62 -2.10 6.70 -10.27
N LYS A 63 -1.04 6.84 -11.07
CA LYS A 63 -0.16 8.03 -11.04
C LYS A 63 -0.92 9.32 -11.33
N SER A 64 -1.76 9.31 -12.36
CA SER A 64 -2.56 10.48 -12.73
C SER A 64 -3.56 10.87 -11.63
N GLU A 65 -4.29 9.92 -11.04
CA GLU A 65 -5.22 10.23 -9.94
C GLU A 65 -4.48 10.67 -8.66
N ASN A 66 -3.29 10.13 -8.37
CA ASN A 66 -2.48 10.60 -7.24
C ASN A 66 -2.03 12.03 -7.39
N TYR A 67 -1.56 12.40 -8.58
CA TYR A 67 -1.21 13.78 -8.86
C TYR A 67 -2.39 14.72 -8.55
N LEU A 68 -3.59 14.34 -8.97
CA LEU A 68 -4.80 15.14 -8.71
C LEU A 68 -5.17 15.17 -7.23
N VAL A 69 -5.09 14.03 -6.53
CA VAL A 69 -5.29 13.98 -5.07
C VAL A 69 -4.26 14.85 -4.36
N TYR A 70 -2.99 14.83 -4.75
CA TYR A 70 -1.97 15.69 -4.16
C TYR A 70 -2.29 17.17 -4.37
N VAL A 71 -2.54 17.59 -5.62
CA VAL A 71 -2.84 18.98 -5.95
C VAL A 71 -4.07 19.49 -5.20
N GLU A 72 -5.11 18.66 -5.08
CA GLU A 72 -6.34 19.02 -4.35
C GLU A 72 -6.17 19.01 -2.82
N ASN A 73 -5.12 18.36 -2.29
CA ASN A 73 -4.96 18.11 -0.86
C ASN A 73 -3.55 18.50 -0.35
N GLN A 74 -2.88 19.47 -0.97
CA GLN A 74 -1.52 19.90 -0.56
C GLN A 74 -1.41 20.18 0.94
N THR A 75 -2.44 20.80 1.53
CA THR A 75 -2.52 21.06 2.97
C THR A 75 -2.42 19.78 3.82
N LEU A 76 -3.01 18.66 3.39
CA LEU A 76 -2.86 17.37 4.09
C LEU A 76 -1.39 16.97 4.16
N PHE A 77 -0.68 17.04 3.05
CA PHE A 77 0.72 16.63 2.97
C PHE A 77 1.62 17.57 3.78
N THR A 78 1.33 18.88 3.81
CA THR A 78 2.00 19.81 4.72
C THR A 78 1.74 19.49 6.18
N LEU A 79 0.51 19.12 6.54
CA LEU A 79 0.17 18.75 7.93
C LEU A 79 0.85 17.45 8.35
N ILE A 80 0.97 16.47 7.46
CA ILE A 80 1.72 15.23 7.71
C ILE A 80 3.21 15.54 7.91
N ALA A 81 3.80 16.39 7.07
CA ALA A 81 5.20 16.79 7.22
C ALA A 81 5.46 17.52 8.55
N ALA A 82 4.50 18.31 9.01
CA ALA A 82 4.56 19.04 10.28
C ALA A 82 4.17 18.20 11.51
N GLU A 83 3.70 16.95 11.32
CA GLU A 83 3.26 16.10 12.42
C GLU A 83 4.49 15.68 13.26
N PRO A 84 4.42 15.79 14.61
CA PRO A 84 5.54 15.40 15.46
C PRO A 84 5.91 13.93 15.25
N LYS A 85 7.22 13.63 15.24
CA LYS A 85 7.72 12.25 15.16
C LYS A 85 7.05 11.39 16.23
N GLY A 86 6.35 10.34 15.80
CA GLY A 86 5.63 9.40 16.68
C GLY A 86 4.12 9.71 16.85
N SER A 87 3.61 10.84 16.37
CA SER A 87 2.17 11.06 16.25
C SER A 87 1.63 10.33 15.01
N LYS A 88 0.52 9.59 15.21
CA LYS A 88 -0.03 8.63 14.22
C LYS A 88 -1.36 9.10 13.62
N ALA A 89 -1.85 10.27 14.00
CA ALA A 89 -3.25 10.63 13.80
C ALA A 89 -3.58 10.92 12.33
N LEU A 90 -2.72 11.66 11.61
CA LEU A 90 -2.97 11.95 10.19
C LEU A 90 -2.54 10.79 9.29
N PHE A 91 -1.56 9.98 9.72
CA PHE A 91 -1.14 8.78 8.99
C PHE A 91 -2.25 7.72 8.91
N ASN A 92 -3.03 7.56 9.97
CA ASN A 92 -4.19 6.67 9.97
C ASN A 92 -5.23 7.05 8.92
N LEU A 93 -5.25 8.31 8.46
CA LEU A 93 -6.12 8.76 7.37
C LEU A 93 -5.60 8.28 5.99
N LEU A 94 -4.30 7.97 5.89
CA LEU A 94 -3.67 7.49 4.66
C LEU A 94 -3.63 5.96 4.55
N ILE A 95 -3.55 5.29 5.70
CA ILE A 95 -3.55 3.83 5.80
C ILE A 95 -4.90 3.31 5.27
N GLY A 96 -4.86 2.35 4.33
CA GLY A 96 -6.07 1.64 3.87
C GLY A 96 -6.68 0.82 5.00
N GLN A 97 -7.90 0.31 4.81
CA GLN A 97 -8.45 -0.61 5.79
C GLN A 97 -7.56 -1.85 5.90
N VAL A 98 -7.09 -2.17 7.11
CA VAL A 98 -6.50 -3.48 7.40
C VAL A 98 -7.58 -4.52 7.08
N PRO A 99 -7.28 -5.56 6.29
CA PRO A 99 -8.27 -6.59 6.00
C PRO A 99 -8.86 -7.17 7.29
N PRO A 100 -10.20 -7.30 7.40
CA PRO A 100 -10.78 -7.93 8.57
C PRO A 100 -10.36 -9.41 8.63
N VAL A 101 -9.95 -9.87 9.81
CA VAL A 101 -9.65 -11.29 10.07
C VAL A 101 -10.78 -11.96 10.84
N VAL A 102 -11.09 -13.20 10.46
CA VAL A 102 -12.00 -14.06 11.22
C VAL A 102 -11.17 -14.78 12.28
N VAL A 103 -11.47 -14.57 13.55
CA VAL A 103 -10.81 -15.27 14.66
C VAL A 103 -11.49 -16.63 14.85
N PRO A 104 -10.82 -17.76 14.60
CA PRO A 104 -11.39 -19.07 14.87
C PRO A 104 -11.53 -19.29 16.38
N ASN A 105 -12.49 -20.11 16.80
CA ASN A 105 -12.69 -20.48 18.20
C ASN A 105 -11.64 -21.48 18.75
N ASN A 106 -10.57 -21.76 17.99
CA ASN A 106 -9.52 -22.69 18.38
C ASN A 106 -8.37 -21.95 19.10
N SER A 107 -7.52 -22.70 19.81
CA SER A 107 -6.44 -22.15 20.64
C SER A 107 -5.18 -21.74 19.87
N CYS A 108 -5.28 -21.41 18.58
CA CYS A 108 -4.10 -21.15 17.76
C CYS A 108 -3.47 -19.77 18.00
N THR A 109 -2.14 -19.77 18.09
CA THR A 109 -1.34 -18.57 18.36
C THR A 109 -1.16 -17.68 17.12
N CYS A 110 -1.66 -18.10 15.96
CA CYS A 110 -1.55 -17.41 14.67
C CYS A 110 -2.03 -15.95 14.71
N LEU A 111 -3.02 -15.63 15.57
CA LEU A 111 -3.53 -14.27 15.70
C LEU A 111 -2.48 -13.30 16.28
N GLY A 112 -1.64 -13.78 17.21
CA GLY A 112 -0.57 -12.96 17.80
C GLY A 112 0.43 -12.53 16.73
N ASP A 113 0.96 -13.50 15.99
CA ASP A 113 1.94 -13.26 14.92
C ASP A 113 1.39 -12.36 13.81
N TYR A 114 0.12 -12.55 13.43
CA TYR A 114 -0.56 -11.68 12.47
C TYR A 114 -0.63 -10.23 12.96
N LEU A 115 -1.08 -10.01 14.20
CA LEU A 115 -1.21 -8.67 14.77
C LEU A 115 0.15 -7.98 14.93
N ASP A 116 1.20 -8.73 15.31
CA ASP A 116 2.57 -8.22 15.43
C ASP A 116 3.14 -7.81 14.06
N ASN A 117 2.90 -8.61 13.02
CA ASN A 117 3.26 -8.27 11.64
C ASN A 117 2.52 -7.01 11.16
N VAL A 118 1.20 -6.92 11.37
CA VAL A 118 0.40 -5.73 11.02
C VAL A 118 0.92 -4.48 11.73
N ALA A 119 1.24 -4.57 13.02
CA ALA A 119 1.82 -3.46 13.78
C ALA A 119 3.19 -3.02 13.23
N THR A 120 4.02 -3.99 12.86
CA THR A 120 5.35 -3.75 12.27
C THR A 120 5.25 -3.06 10.92
N PHE A 121 4.43 -3.57 10.01
CA PHE A 121 4.22 -2.98 8.69
C PHE A 121 3.61 -1.59 8.77
N THR A 122 2.65 -1.39 9.68
CA THR A 122 2.03 -0.08 9.91
C THR A 122 3.08 0.93 10.37
N SER A 123 3.94 0.55 11.30
CA SER A 123 5.01 1.41 11.83
C SER A 123 6.06 1.73 10.76
N SER A 124 6.45 0.74 9.94
CA SER A 124 7.37 0.93 8.83
C SER A 124 6.80 1.89 7.77
N TYR A 125 5.55 1.67 7.35
CA TYR A 125 4.86 2.56 6.40
C TYR A 125 4.77 4.00 6.92
N GLN A 126 4.42 4.18 8.20
CA GLN A 126 4.38 5.50 8.84
C GLN A 126 5.74 6.21 8.77
N ASN A 127 6.82 5.51 9.10
CA ASN A 127 8.18 6.07 9.04
C ASN A 127 8.57 6.47 7.62
N SER A 128 8.26 5.63 6.63
CA SER A 128 8.55 5.91 5.22
C SER A 128 7.73 7.09 4.69
N VAL A 129 6.44 7.18 5.04
CA VAL A 129 5.60 8.33 4.66
C VAL A 129 6.11 9.62 5.30
N GLN A 130 6.54 9.59 6.57
CA GLN A 130 7.12 10.78 7.21
C GLN A 130 8.42 11.20 6.52
N ALA A 131 9.29 10.24 6.19
CA ALA A 131 10.53 10.51 5.47
C ALA A 131 10.25 11.16 4.11
N LEU A 132 9.29 10.62 3.36
CA LEU A 132 8.86 11.17 2.08
C LEU A 132 8.22 12.55 2.22
N ALA A 133 7.37 12.76 3.23
CA ALA A 133 6.76 14.06 3.50
C ALA A 133 7.80 15.14 3.83
N ASN A 134 8.91 14.78 4.49
CA ASN A 134 10.02 15.71 4.76
C ASN A 134 10.78 16.11 3.47
N GLN A 135 10.71 15.30 2.41
CA GLN A 135 11.32 15.57 1.11
C GLN A 135 10.34 16.19 0.10
N ALA A 136 9.07 16.36 0.48
CA ALA A 136 8.02 16.81 -0.44
C ALA A 136 8.29 18.18 -1.08
N GLY A 137 9.07 19.04 -0.44
CA GLY A 137 9.49 20.35 -0.99
C GLY A 137 10.60 20.27 -2.05
N GLU A 138 11.26 19.12 -2.18
CA GLU A 138 12.37 18.87 -3.11
C GLU A 138 11.94 18.05 -4.34
N MET A 139 10.73 17.47 -4.30
CA MET A 139 10.19 16.62 -5.35
C MET A 139 9.10 17.34 -6.13
N SER A 140 8.97 17.04 -7.43
CA SER A 140 7.77 17.44 -8.16
C SER A 140 6.53 16.73 -7.59
N PRO A 141 5.34 17.32 -7.71
CA PRO A 141 4.09 16.67 -7.32
C PRO A 141 3.90 15.27 -7.94
N SER A 142 4.36 15.07 -9.17
CA SER A 142 4.32 13.79 -9.86
C SER A 142 5.26 12.74 -9.25
N GLU A 143 6.49 13.12 -8.92
CA GLU A 143 7.46 12.21 -8.29
C GLU A 143 7.01 11.83 -6.88
N LEU A 144 6.57 12.81 -6.10
CA LEU A 144 6.03 12.57 -4.76
C LEU A 144 4.83 11.61 -4.80
N GLY A 145 3.93 11.77 -5.77
CA GLY A 145 2.81 10.86 -5.99
C GLY A 145 3.24 9.43 -6.35
N VAL A 146 4.31 9.24 -7.12
CA VAL A 146 4.87 7.92 -7.45
C VAL A 146 5.45 7.24 -6.20
N GLU A 147 6.23 7.96 -5.41
CA GLU A 147 6.82 7.42 -4.17
C GLU A 147 5.75 7.02 -3.16
N PHE A 148 4.74 7.88 -2.95
CA PHE A 148 3.61 7.59 -2.07
C PHE A 148 2.89 6.30 -2.48
N ASN A 149 2.65 6.10 -3.78
CA ASN A 149 2.02 4.89 -4.29
C ASN A 149 2.85 3.65 -4.08
N THR A 150 4.16 3.76 -4.30
CA THR A 150 5.08 2.65 -4.20
C THR A 150 5.14 2.16 -2.75
N LEU A 151 5.28 3.09 -1.80
CA LEU A 151 5.22 2.78 -0.36
C LEU A 151 3.90 2.12 0.03
N LYS A 152 2.80 2.63 -0.50
CA LYS A 152 1.46 2.15 -0.18
C LYS A 152 1.15 0.79 -0.78
N LEU A 153 1.58 0.53 -2.02
CA LEU A 153 1.49 -0.78 -2.62
C LEU A 153 2.32 -1.79 -1.82
N GLY A 154 3.56 -1.46 -1.48
CA GLY A 154 4.41 -2.30 -0.63
C GLY A 154 3.77 -2.62 0.72
N PHE A 155 3.15 -1.62 1.37
CA PHE A 155 2.38 -1.83 2.60
C PHE A 155 1.17 -2.76 2.39
N GLN A 156 0.37 -2.54 1.35
CA GLN A 156 -0.78 -3.40 1.05
C GLN A 156 -0.37 -4.85 0.79
N LEU A 157 0.67 -5.06 -0.01
CA LEU A 157 1.21 -6.39 -0.29
C LEU A 157 1.76 -7.08 0.97
N SER A 158 2.28 -6.31 1.92
CA SER A 158 2.71 -6.84 3.22
C SER A 158 1.53 -7.28 4.08
N LEU A 159 0.43 -6.51 4.08
CA LEU A 159 -0.81 -6.91 4.76
C LEU A 159 -1.44 -8.15 4.12
N ASP A 160 -1.47 -8.21 2.78
CA ASP A 160 -2.02 -9.34 2.04
C ASP A 160 -1.20 -10.62 2.31
N ALA A 161 0.14 -10.51 2.33
CA ALA A 161 1.02 -11.62 2.67
C ALA A 161 0.87 -12.09 4.13
N ALA A 162 0.72 -11.17 5.09
CA ALA A 162 0.46 -11.56 6.48
C ALA A 162 -0.91 -12.22 6.65
N LEU A 163 -1.93 -11.77 5.91
CA LEU A 163 -3.25 -12.40 5.92
C LEU A 163 -3.20 -13.81 5.32
N ASP A 164 -2.46 -14.00 4.24
CA ASP A 164 -2.27 -15.32 3.62
C ASP A 164 -1.55 -16.30 4.58
N GLN A 165 -0.50 -15.85 5.25
CA GLN A 165 0.20 -16.62 6.29
C GLN A 165 -0.72 -16.96 7.46
N TYR A 166 -1.54 -16.00 7.89
CA TYR A 166 -2.52 -16.20 8.95
C TYR A 166 -3.54 -17.28 8.57
N ASN A 167 -4.09 -17.22 7.35
CA ASN A 167 -5.05 -18.20 6.87
C ASN A 167 -4.44 -19.60 6.77
N HIS A 168 -3.23 -19.74 6.22
CA HIS A 168 -2.52 -21.02 6.19
C HIS A 168 -2.26 -21.57 7.60
N CYS A 169 -1.85 -20.71 8.54
CA CYS A 169 -1.64 -21.09 9.92
C CYS A 169 -2.93 -21.60 10.59
N ILE A 170 -4.08 -21.00 10.28
CA ILE A 170 -5.38 -21.49 10.76
C ILE A 170 -5.73 -22.84 10.13
N ASP A 171 -5.54 -23.00 8.83
CA ASP A 171 -5.87 -24.24 8.12
C ASP A 171 -5.02 -25.42 8.65
N ASP A 172 -3.74 -25.18 8.95
CA ASP A 172 -2.83 -26.17 9.57
C ASP A 172 -3.17 -26.49 11.04
N CYS A 173 -4.05 -25.70 11.66
CA CYS A 173 -4.52 -25.89 13.04
C CYS A 173 -5.78 -26.75 13.17
N GLU A 174 -6.45 -27.10 12.08
CA GLU A 174 -7.65 -27.97 12.04
C GLU A 174 -7.31 -29.46 11.82
#